data_AF-A0A4S2SME1-F1
#
_entry.id   AF-A0A4S2SME1-F1
#
_cell.length_a   1.000
_cell.length_b   1.000
_cell.length_c   1.000
_cell.angle_alpha   90.00
_cell.angle_beta   90.00
_cell.angle_gamma   90.00
#
_symmetry.space_group_name_H-M   'P 1'
#
loop_
_entity.id
_entity.type
_entity.pdbx_description
1 polymer ?
#
loop_
_entity_poly.entity_id
_entity_poly.type
_entity_poly.pdbx_seq_one_letter_code
_entity_poly.pdbx_strand_id
1 'polypeptide(L)'
;AESNGRRETLQQYFAEYDLHPALCDGYDSFLGNTEPLMLGVAPLHAGFELEREQVVFITETELYSGSGRRVGRKKQENVTQVEHMVRDLSELKIGDPVVHANHGIGRYMGLLSMDLGEGETEFLHLEYAKETKLYVPVSQLHVIARYSGASPEDAPLHSLGSGQWEKAKRKAAQQIRDTAAELLNLYARRALRQGHAFQYSARDYETFAESFGFEETPDQAAAINAVIGDMTSGKPMDRLICGDVGFGKTEVALRAAFVAVM
;
A
#
# COMPACT_ATOMS: atom_id res chain seq x y z
N ALA A 1 23.43 -5.51 -8.40
CA ALA A 1 22.85 -4.34 -7.70
C ALA A 1 22.07 -3.48 -8.69
N GLU A 2 21.05 -2.75 -8.25
CA GLU A 2 20.23 -1.90 -9.14
C GLU A 2 20.86 -0.54 -9.44
N SER A 3 21.76 -0.05 -8.58
CA SER A 3 22.50 1.20 -8.76
C SER A 3 23.90 1.15 -8.14
N ASN A 4 24.74 2.14 -8.44
CA ASN A 4 26.08 2.25 -7.86
C ASN A 4 26.06 2.39 -6.33
N GLY A 5 25.13 3.19 -5.77
CA GLY A 5 25.00 3.31 -4.32
C GLY A 5 24.56 1.99 -3.67
N ARG A 6 23.65 1.24 -4.31
CA ARG A 6 23.26 -0.10 -3.84
C ARG A 6 24.40 -1.11 -3.90
N ARG A 7 25.28 -1.00 -4.91
CA ARG A 7 26.49 -1.83 -5.02
C ARG A 7 27.42 -1.62 -3.82
N GLU A 8 27.63 -0.38 -3.41
CA GLU A 8 28.44 -0.05 -2.23
C GLU A 8 27.82 -0.63 -0.94
N THR A 9 26.50 -0.52 -0.78
CA THR A 9 25.79 -1.13 0.36
C THR A 9 25.93 -2.65 0.39
N LEU A 10 25.74 -3.33 -0.75
CA LEU A 10 25.90 -4.78 -0.84
C LEU A 10 27.35 -5.22 -0.59
N GLN A 11 28.32 -4.44 -1.05
CA GLN A 11 29.73 -4.72 -0.80
C GLN A 11 30.06 -4.63 0.69
N GLN A 12 29.54 -3.63 1.40
CA GLN A 12 29.65 -3.53 2.85
C GLN A 12 28.96 -4.71 3.55
N TYR A 13 27.74 -5.05 3.14
CA TYR A 13 26.99 -6.18 3.69
C TYR A 13 27.74 -7.51 3.51
N PHE A 14 28.32 -7.78 2.35
CA PHE A 14 29.12 -8.99 2.13
C PHE A 14 30.39 -9.00 2.98
N ALA A 15 31.05 -7.86 3.16
CA ALA A 15 32.23 -7.75 4.01
C ALA A 15 31.94 -8.09 5.49
N GLU A 16 30.73 -7.84 5.99
CA GLU A 16 30.31 -8.26 7.34
C GLU A 16 30.32 -9.80 7.52
N TYR A 17 30.17 -10.55 6.42
CA TYR A 17 30.21 -12.02 6.39
C TYR A 17 31.53 -12.56 5.80
N ASP A 18 32.57 -11.72 5.70
CA ASP A 18 33.88 -12.05 5.12
C ASP A 18 33.81 -12.54 3.66
N LEU A 19 32.82 -12.05 2.92
CA LEU A 19 32.69 -12.24 1.47
C LEU A 19 33.16 -10.99 0.74
N HIS A 20 34.12 -11.16 -0.18
CA HIS A 20 34.74 -10.05 -0.90
C HIS A 20 34.53 -10.21 -2.42
N PRO A 21 33.34 -9.85 -2.96
CA PRO A 21 33.06 -9.98 -4.39
C PRO A 21 33.94 -9.03 -5.22
N ALA A 22 34.46 -9.51 -6.36
CA ALA A 22 35.14 -8.67 -7.33
C ALA A 22 34.15 -7.77 -8.07
N LEU A 23 34.50 -6.50 -8.32
CA LEU A 23 33.61 -5.59 -9.03
C LEU A 23 33.65 -5.84 -10.54
N CYS A 24 32.50 -5.80 -11.19
CA CYS A 24 32.38 -5.74 -12.65
C CYS A 24 31.51 -4.56 -13.09
N ASP A 25 31.91 -3.93 -14.18
CA ASP A 25 31.18 -2.78 -14.75
C ASP A 25 30.14 -3.18 -15.80
N GLY A 26 30.07 -4.47 -16.15
CA GLY A 26 29.12 -5.01 -17.11
C GLY A 26 29.38 -6.48 -17.45
N TYR A 27 28.55 -7.06 -18.32
CA TYR A 27 28.62 -8.48 -18.70
C TYR A 27 29.93 -8.84 -19.41
N ASP A 28 30.46 -7.95 -20.26
CA ASP A 28 31.75 -8.18 -20.92
C ASP A 28 32.92 -8.23 -19.92
N SER A 29 32.89 -7.37 -18.90
CA SER A 29 33.85 -7.38 -17.79
C SER A 29 33.70 -8.62 -16.91
N PHE A 30 32.49 -9.16 -16.79
CA PHE A 30 32.24 -10.41 -16.09
C PHE A 30 32.83 -11.61 -16.84
N LEU A 31 32.61 -11.70 -18.16
CA LEU A 31 33.16 -12.79 -19.00
C LEU A 31 34.69 -12.79 -19.07
N GLY A 32 35.32 -11.62 -18.97
CA GLY A 32 36.79 -11.48 -18.97
C GLY A 32 37.46 -11.80 -17.64
N ASN A 33 36.69 -12.15 -16.61
CA ASN A 33 37.18 -12.38 -15.25
C ASN A 33 36.95 -13.85 -14.83
N THR A 34 37.78 -14.34 -13.93
CA THR A 34 37.77 -15.72 -13.41
C THR A 34 37.44 -15.79 -11.92
N GLU A 35 37.13 -14.66 -11.29
CA GLU A 35 36.74 -14.60 -9.88
C GLU A 35 35.41 -15.32 -9.65
N PRO A 36 35.28 -16.14 -8.58
CA PRO A 36 34.12 -16.99 -8.35
C PRO A 36 32.87 -16.22 -7.89
N LEU A 37 33.05 -15.00 -7.37
CA LEU A 37 31.97 -14.14 -6.92
C LEU A 37 32.23 -12.72 -7.40
N MET A 38 31.29 -12.19 -8.17
CA MET A 38 31.38 -10.84 -8.73
C MET A 38 30.15 -10.01 -8.42
N LEU A 39 30.31 -8.70 -8.33
CA LEU A 39 29.25 -7.75 -8.03
C LEU A 39 29.25 -6.60 -9.05
N GLY A 40 28.17 -6.52 -9.83
CA GLY A 40 27.96 -5.47 -10.84
C GLY A 40 26.63 -4.74 -10.70
N VAL A 41 26.47 -3.69 -11.50
CA VAL A 41 25.22 -2.92 -11.61
C VAL A 41 24.51 -3.26 -12.92
N ALA A 42 23.25 -3.68 -12.84
CA ALA A 42 22.45 -3.98 -14.02
C ALA A 42 20.95 -3.85 -13.68
N PRO A 43 20.10 -3.43 -14.64
CA PRO A 43 18.65 -3.33 -14.45
C PRO A 43 17.97 -4.71 -14.59
N LEU A 44 18.32 -5.66 -13.72
CA LEU A 44 17.74 -7.01 -13.72
C LEU A 44 16.64 -7.13 -12.66
N HIS A 45 15.45 -7.57 -13.08
CA HIS A 45 14.28 -7.74 -12.20
C HIS A 45 14.28 -9.06 -11.42
N ALA A 46 14.88 -10.11 -11.97
CA ALA A 46 14.95 -11.44 -11.37
C ALA A 46 16.30 -12.08 -11.70
N GLY A 47 16.78 -12.96 -10.82
CA GLY A 47 17.92 -13.80 -11.07
C GLY A 47 17.59 -14.92 -12.05
N PHE A 48 18.63 -15.50 -12.62
CA PHE A 48 18.52 -16.60 -13.57
C PHE A 48 19.83 -17.37 -13.64
N GLU A 49 19.76 -18.59 -14.16
CA GLU A 49 20.90 -19.47 -14.35
C GLU A 49 21.18 -19.66 -15.84
N LEU A 50 22.47 -19.63 -16.18
CA LEU A 50 22.98 -19.99 -17.48
C LEU A 50 23.66 -21.37 -17.37
N GLU A 51 22.88 -22.43 -17.60
CA GLU A 51 23.31 -23.82 -17.39
C GLU A 51 24.56 -24.21 -18.20
N ARG A 52 24.70 -23.67 -19.43
CA ARG A 52 25.83 -24.02 -20.31
C ARG A 52 27.13 -23.39 -19.82
N GLU A 53 27.04 -22.20 -19.28
CA GLU A 53 28.16 -21.40 -18.77
C GLU A 53 28.43 -21.68 -17.28
N GLN A 54 27.56 -22.44 -16.59
CA GLN A 54 27.60 -22.70 -15.14
C GLN A 54 27.64 -21.41 -14.31
N VAL A 55 26.90 -20.39 -14.75
CA VAL A 55 26.83 -19.08 -14.09
C VAL A 55 25.43 -18.85 -13.53
N VAL A 56 25.38 -18.34 -12.30
CA VAL A 56 24.14 -17.93 -11.64
C VAL A 56 24.17 -16.42 -11.43
N PHE A 57 23.14 -15.73 -11.92
CA PHE A 57 22.89 -14.32 -11.64
C PHE A 57 21.90 -14.22 -10.49
N ILE A 58 22.33 -13.61 -9.39
CA ILE A 58 21.49 -13.38 -8.21
C ILE A 58 21.24 -11.87 -8.09
N THR A 59 19.99 -11.47 -8.00
CA THR A 59 19.65 -10.04 -7.82
C THR A 59 19.61 -9.66 -6.35
N GLU A 60 19.64 -8.35 -6.10
CA GLU A 60 19.47 -7.79 -4.76
C GLU A 60 18.13 -8.21 -4.12
N THR A 61 17.08 -8.33 -4.94
CA THR A 61 15.75 -8.78 -4.52
C THR A 61 15.79 -10.18 -3.93
N GLU A 62 16.60 -11.07 -4.50
CA GLU A 62 16.76 -12.45 -4.04
C GLU A 62 17.65 -12.52 -2.80
N LEU A 63 18.73 -11.75 -2.75
CA LEU A 63 19.67 -11.70 -1.62
C LEU A 63 18.99 -11.24 -0.32
N TYR A 64 18.11 -10.23 -0.39
CA TYR A 64 17.36 -9.76 0.78
C TYR A 64 16.08 -10.55 1.05
N SER A 65 15.71 -11.50 0.18
CA SER A 65 14.60 -12.43 0.40
C SER A 65 15.02 -13.62 1.28
N GLY A 66 15.56 -13.31 2.46
CA GLY A 66 16.02 -14.31 3.42
C GLY A 66 14.88 -15.12 4.04
N SER A 67 14.84 -16.41 3.67
CA SER A 67 14.25 -17.56 4.38
C SER A 67 12.80 -17.94 4.06
N GLY A 68 12.67 -19.15 3.51
CA GLY A 68 11.42 -19.80 3.13
C GLY A 68 10.42 -19.91 4.27
N ARG A 69 9.37 -19.11 4.18
CA ARG A 69 8.04 -19.45 4.71
C ARG A 69 7.01 -18.91 3.75
N ARG A 70 6.17 -19.80 3.22
CA ARG A 70 4.89 -19.45 2.60
C ARG A 70 4.10 -18.59 3.60
N VAL A 71 4.11 -17.27 3.44
CA VAL A 71 3.12 -16.36 4.00
C VAL A 71 2.91 -15.25 2.99
N GLY A 72 1.67 -15.13 2.52
CA GLY A 72 1.29 -14.31 1.39
C GLY A 72 1.55 -12.81 1.56
N ARG A 73 1.71 -12.15 0.40
CA ARG A 73 0.84 -11.03 -0.02
C ARG A 73 0.58 -9.95 1.04
N LYS A 74 1.60 -9.51 1.79
CA LYS A 74 1.46 -8.43 2.79
C LYS A 74 2.54 -7.35 2.80
N LYS A 75 3.56 -7.38 1.93
CA LYS A 75 4.61 -6.34 1.94
C LYS A 75 4.39 -5.16 0.99
N GLN A 76 3.42 -5.24 0.08
CA GLN A 76 3.00 -4.09 -0.73
C GLN A 76 2.09 -3.10 0.02
N GLU A 77 1.54 -3.46 1.19
CA GLU A 77 0.62 -2.57 1.94
C GLU A 77 1.34 -1.56 2.85
N ASN A 78 2.60 -1.78 3.23
CA ASN A 78 3.32 -0.87 4.13
C ASN A 78 4.20 0.16 3.42
N VAL A 79 4.54 -0.08 2.15
CA VAL A 79 5.29 0.89 1.32
C VAL A 79 4.35 2.00 0.82
N THR A 80 3.07 1.68 0.60
CA THR A 80 2.09 2.64 0.10
C THR A 80 1.73 3.71 1.13
N GLN A 81 1.59 3.40 2.42
CA GLN A 81 1.09 4.41 3.38
C GLN A 81 2.04 5.59 3.59
N VAL A 82 3.35 5.34 3.72
CA VAL A 82 4.36 6.40 3.92
C VAL A 82 4.61 7.13 2.60
N GLU A 83 4.67 6.43 1.47
CA GLU A 83 4.83 7.08 0.15
C GLU A 83 3.60 7.90 -0.25
N HIS A 84 2.38 7.46 0.10
CA HIS A 84 1.16 8.25 -0.06
C HIS A 84 1.16 9.47 0.86
N MET A 85 1.56 9.35 2.13
CA MET A 85 1.65 10.50 3.04
C MET A 85 2.68 11.55 2.58
N VAL A 86 3.84 11.11 2.07
CA VAL A 86 4.87 12.00 1.52
C VAL A 86 4.41 12.66 0.21
N ARG A 87 3.69 11.92 -0.66
CA ARG A 87 3.04 12.51 -1.85
C ARG A 87 1.94 13.51 -1.48
N ASP A 88 1.09 13.19 -0.51
CA ASP A 88 -0.03 14.04 -0.09
C ASP A 88 0.44 15.38 0.48
N LEU A 89 1.61 15.41 1.14
CA LEU A 89 2.21 16.63 1.65
C LEU A 89 2.91 17.45 0.56
N SER A 90 3.39 16.82 -0.51
CA SER A 90 4.03 17.50 -1.65
C SER A 90 3.07 18.31 -2.52
N GLU A 91 1.77 18.02 -2.44
CA GLU A 91 0.71 18.74 -3.16
C GLU A 91 0.06 19.87 -2.35
N LEU A 92 0.46 20.08 -1.09
CA LEU A 92 -0.15 21.08 -0.23
C LEU A 92 0.12 22.51 -0.72
N LYS A 93 -0.95 23.29 -0.82
CA LYS A 93 -0.91 24.73 -1.12
C LYS A 93 -1.15 25.54 0.13
N ILE A 94 -0.58 26.74 0.19
CA ILE A 94 -0.87 27.70 1.27
C ILE A 94 -2.39 27.93 1.32
N GLY A 95 -2.96 27.83 2.51
CA GLY A 95 -4.39 27.86 2.76
C GLY A 95 -5.08 26.50 2.77
N ASP A 96 -4.39 25.40 2.42
CA ASP A 96 -5.02 24.08 2.46
C ASP A 96 -5.29 23.63 3.91
N PRO A 97 -6.42 22.97 4.17
CA PRO A 97 -6.73 22.41 5.47
C PRO A 97 -5.87 21.19 5.75
N VAL A 98 -5.28 21.18 6.94
CA VAL A 98 -4.36 20.14 7.40
C VAL A 98 -4.76 19.68 8.80
N VAL A 99 -4.64 18.39 9.06
CA VAL A 99 -4.92 17.77 10.35
C VAL A 99 -3.61 17.47 11.07
N HIS A 100 -3.45 18.04 12.25
CA HIS A 100 -2.42 17.61 13.19
C HIS A 100 -3.01 16.60 14.17
N ALA A 101 -2.34 15.45 14.37
CA ALA A 101 -2.86 14.33 15.17
C ALA A 101 -3.32 14.70 16.60
N ASN A 102 -2.65 15.69 17.21
CA ASN A 102 -2.91 16.17 18.58
C ASN A 102 -3.66 17.52 18.67
N HIS A 103 -3.68 18.30 17.60
CA HIS A 103 -4.17 19.69 17.66
C HIS A 103 -5.39 19.93 16.77
N GLY A 104 -5.74 18.94 15.93
CA GLY A 104 -6.88 19.01 15.04
C GLY A 104 -6.57 19.81 13.78
N ILE A 105 -7.64 20.34 13.20
CA ILE A 105 -7.62 20.92 11.86
C ILE A 105 -7.17 22.39 11.93
N GLY A 106 -6.12 22.70 11.17
CA GLY A 106 -5.60 24.04 10.92
C GLY A 106 -5.46 24.32 9.42
N ARG A 107 -4.75 25.40 9.08
CA ARG A 107 -4.46 25.82 7.71
C ARG A 107 -2.95 25.85 7.49
N TYR A 108 -2.49 25.30 6.38
CA TYR A 108 -1.09 25.31 6.02
C TYR A 108 -0.66 26.70 5.54
N MET A 109 0.42 27.24 6.09
CA MET A 109 0.90 28.60 5.81
C MET A 109 2.33 28.64 5.23
N GLY A 110 2.86 27.50 4.79
CA GLY A 110 4.20 27.40 4.22
C GLY A 110 5.25 26.80 5.16
N LEU A 111 6.48 26.72 4.67
CA LEU A 111 7.66 26.38 5.44
C LEU A 111 8.37 27.65 5.89
N LEU A 112 8.94 27.63 7.09
CA LEU A 112 9.73 28.72 7.66
C LEU A 112 10.99 28.17 8.30
N SER A 113 12.14 28.78 7.99
CA SER A 113 13.40 28.52 8.70
C SER A 113 13.49 29.43 9.91
N MET A 114 13.74 28.85 11.07
CA MET A 114 13.94 29.57 12.33
C MET A 114 15.17 29.02 13.04
N ASP A 115 15.99 29.92 13.56
CA ASP A 115 17.09 29.56 14.46
C ASP A 115 16.62 29.73 15.90
N LEU A 116 16.51 28.59 16.61
CA LEU A 116 16.13 28.54 18.03
C LEU A 116 17.35 28.37 18.95
N GLY A 117 18.56 28.58 18.44
CA GLY A 117 19.83 28.49 19.17
C GLY A 117 20.62 27.20 18.93
N GLU A 118 20.08 26.25 18.16
CA GLU A 118 20.74 25.00 17.75
C GLU A 118 21.09 24.99 16.24
N GLY A 119 20.95 26.14 15.57
CA GLY A 119 21.10 26.29 14.13
C GLY A 119 19.77 26.44 13.40
N GLU A 120 19.84 26.83 12.12
CA GLU A 120 18.64 26.97 11.29
C GLU A 120 17.91 25.64 11.14
N THR A 121 16.66 25.60 11.63
CA THR A 121 15.77 24.45 11.50
C THR A 121 14.52 24.86 10.74
N GLU A 122 14.05 23.99 9.84
CA GLU A 122 12.82 24.20 9.08
C GLU A 122 11.59 23.71 9.83
N PHE A 123 10.53 24.51 9.77
CA PHE A 123 9.24 24.24 10.40
C PHE A 123 8.10 24.40 9.40
N LEU A 124 7.11 23.53 9.51
CA LEU A 124 5.80 23.70 8.93
C LEU A 124 5.01 24.72 9.76
N HIS A 125 4.57 25.79 9.12
CA HIS A 125 3.73 26.82 9.73
C HIS A 125 2.25 26.48 9.54
N LEU A 126 1.53 26.32 10.64
CA LEU A 126 0.09 26.10 10.67
C LEU A 126 -0.63 27.21 11.40
N GLU A 127 -1.77 27.64 10.87
CA GLU A 127 -2.67 28.59 11.51
C GLU A 127 -3.95 27.92 11.99
N TYR A 128 -4.36 28.25 13.20
CA TYR A 128 -5.55 27.76 13.90
C TYR A 128 -6.53 28.90 14.17
N ALA A 129 -7.70 28.58 14.72
CA ALA A 129 -8.69 29.59 15.08
C ALA A 129 -8.11 30.70 15.96
N LYS A 130 -8.62 31.92 15.82
CA LYS A 130 -8.12 33.14 16.50
C LYS A 130 -6.67 33.47 16.14
N GLU A 131 -6.28 33.25 14.88
CA GLU A 131 -4.95 33.58 14.33
C GLU A 131 -3.79 32.96 15.15
N THR A 132 -4.06 31.83 15.80
CA THR A 132 -3.05 31.16 16.65
C THR A 132 -2.13 30.33 15.77
N LYS A 133 -0.82 30.48 15.94
CA LYS A 133 0.19 29.81 15.12
C LYS A 133 0.76 28.59 15.83
N LEU A 134 1.00 27.53 15.06
CA LEU A 134 1.71 26.33 15.48
C LEU A 134 2.85 26.07 14.49
N TYR A 135 4.05 25.89 15.00
CA TYR A 135 5.23 25.52 14.21
C TYR A 135 5.58 24.06 14.48
N VAL A 136 5.56 23.24 13.44
CA VAL A 136 5.84 21.80 13.55
C VAL A 136 7.17 21.51 12.87
N PRO A 137 8.17 20.95 13.56
CA PRO A 137 9.44 20.60 12.93
C PRO A 137 9.23 19.66 11.74
N VAL A 138 10.00 19.83 10.67
CA VAL A 138 9.93 18.92 9.50
C VAL A 138 10.19 17.46 9.89
N SER A 139 10.98 17.21 10.94
CA SER A 139 11.19 15.86 11.50
C SER A 139 9.92 15.22 12.08
N GLN A 140 8.88 15.99 12.36
CA GLN A 140 7.60 15.53 12.91
C GLN A 140 6.48 15.50 11.86
N LEU A 141 6.77 15.58 10.56
CA LEU A 141 5.72 15.55 9.52
C LEU A 141 4.81 14.30 9.56
N HIS A 142 5.25 13.20 10.18
CA HIS A 142 4.42 12.00 10.37
C HIS A 142 3.15 12.22 11.22
N VAL A 143 3.07 13.32 12.00
CA VAL A 143 1.83 13.67 12.75
C VAL A 143 0.88 14.57 11.95
N ILE A 144 1.25 14.88 10.70
CA ILE A 144 0.51 15.75 9.80
C ILE A 144 -0.16 14.91 8.71
N ALA A 145 -1.43 15.19 8.46
CA ALA A 145 -2.19 14.59 7.37
C ALA A 145 -3.01 15.66 6.65
N ARG A 146 -3.22 15.50 5.34
CA ARG A 146 -4.14 16.35 4.58
C ARG A 146 -5.58 16.14 5.07
N TYR A 147 -6.36 17.21 5.19
CA TYR A 147 -7.78 17.07 5.49
C TYR A 147 -8.54 16.61 4.25
N SER A 148 -9.23 15.48 4.38
CA SER A 148 -9.97 14.81 3.29
C SER A 148 -11.50 14.84 3.48
N GLY A 149 -12.00 15.71 4.38
CA GLY A 149 -13.41 15.78 4.74
C GLY A 149 -14.25 16.58 3.73
N ALA A 150 -15.11 17.47 4.25
CA ALA A 150 -15.89 18.40 3.42
C ALA A 150 -14.98 19.30 2.55
N SER A 151 -15.60 20.16 1.72
CA SER A 151 -14.88 21.10 0.87
C SER A 151 -13.76 21.83 1.66
N PRO A 152 -12.60 22.13 1.04
CA PRO A 152 -11.50 22.79 1.74
C PRO A 152 -11.91 24.13 2.40
N GLU A 153 -12.89 24.81 1.82
CA GLU A 153 -13.44 26.08 2.29
C GLU A 153 -14.24 25.92 3.59
N ASP A 154 -14.98 24.83 3.72
CA ASP A 154 -15.83 24.53 4.89
C ASP A 154 -15.09 23.81 6.03
N ALA A 155 -13.80 23.51 5.85
CA ALA A 155 -13.03 22.75 6.83
C ALA A 155 -12.90 23.53 8.15
N PRO A 156 -13.36 22.98 9.29
CA PRO A 156 -13.41 23.72 10.56
C PRO A 156 -12.00 24.02 11.09
N LEU A 157 -11.82 25.20 11.66
CA LEU A 157 -10.60 25.57 12.38
C LEU A 157 -10.75 25.24 13.86
N HIS A 158 -9.87 24.39 14.38
CA HIS A 158 -9.85 24.09 15.81
C HIS A 158 -9.09 25.18 16.59
N SER A 159 -9.41 25.33 17.88
CA SER A 159 -8.63 26.18 18.80
C SER A 159 -7.62 25.34 19.57
N LEU A 160 -6.34 25.76 19.59
CA LEU A 160 -5.29 25.09 20.36
C LEU A 160 -5.63 25.09 21.87
N GLY A 161 -5.38 23.97 22.54
CA GLY A 161 -5.58 23.83 23.99
C GLY A 161 -7.04 23.77 24.47
N SER A 162 -8.04 23.91 23.58
CA SER A 162 -9.47 23.94 23.96
C SER A 162 -10.06 22.57 24.39
N GLY A 163 -9.34 21.48 24.15
CA GLY A 163 -9.80 20.10 24.39
C GLY A 163 -10.94 19.64 23.47
N GLN A 164 -11.41 20.48 22.55
CA GLN A 164 -12.48 20.14 21.59
C GLN A 164 -12.05 18.98 20.69
N TRP A 165 -10.81 19.03 20.19
CA TRP A 165 -10.23 17.98 19.36
C TRP A 165 -10.17 16.63 20.08
N GLU A 166 -9.68 16.60 21.31
CA GLU A 166 -9.62 15.36 22.11
C GLU A 166 -11.02 14.76 22.35
N LYS A 167 -12.02 15.61 22.63
CA LYS A 167 -13.41 15.16 22.74
C LYS A 167 -13.93 14.58 21.42
N ALA A 168 -13.66 15.24 20.29
CA ALA A 168 -14.04 14.78 18.96
C ALA A 168 -13.37 13.42 18.62
N LYS A 169 -12.06 13.31 18.86
CA LYS A 169 -11.28 12.08 18.67
C LYS A 169 -11.80 10.93 19.51
N ARG A 170 -12.12 11.18 20.79
CA ARG A 170 -12.72 10.17 21.68
C ARG A 170 -14.10 9.73 21.20
N LYS A 171 -14.94 10.65 20.74
CA LYS A 171 -16.27 10.34 20.20
C LYS A 171 -16.15 9.49 18.92
N ALA A 172 -15.26 9.87 18.00
CA ALA A 172 -14.99 9.12 16.78
C ALA A 172 -14.46 7.71 17.11
N ALA A 173 -13.51 7.59 18.04
CA ALA A 173 -12.98 6.29 18.47
C ALA A 173 -14.06 5.39 19.07
N GLN A 174 -15.02 5.94 19.82
CA GLN A 174 -16.14 5.19 20.33
C GLN A 174 -17.04 4.68 19.20
N GLN A 175 -17.43 5.56 18.27
CA GLN A 175 -18.25 5.17 17.11
C GLN A 175 -17.58 4.08 16.26
N ILE A 176 -16.27 4.20 16.01
CA ILE A 176 -15.50 3.18 15.29
C ILE A 176 -15.58 1.82 16.02
N ARG A 177 -15.43 1.82 17.35
CA ARG A 177 -15.53 0.58 18.15
C ARG A 177 -16.93 -0.03 18.09
N ASP A 178 -17.96 0.80 18.19
CA ASP A 178 -19.36 0.34 18.14
C ASP A 178 -19.66 -0.28 16.77
N THR A 179 -19.32 0.40 15.68
CA THR A 179 -19.49 -0.13 14.32
C THR A 179 -18.66 -1.39 14.08
N ALA A 180 -17.41 -1.44 14.57
CA ALA A 180 -16.59 -2.65 14.45
C ALA A 180 -17.21 -3.83 15.21
N ALA A 181 -17.76 -3.61 16.41
CA ALA A 181 -18.44 -4.64 17.17
C ALA A 181 -19.71 -5.14 16.46
N GLU A 182 -20.49 -4.24 15.85
CA GLU A 182 -21.65 -4.59 15.05
C GLU A 182 -21.28 -5.45 13.84
N LEU A 183 -20.27 -5.04 13.07
CA LEU A 183 -19.78 -5.79 11.91
C LEU A 183 -19.24 -7.17 12.32
N LEU A 184 -18.45 -7.25 13.40
CA LEU A 184 -17.95 -8.53 13.91
C LEU A 184 -19.09 -9.46 14.32
N ASN A 185 -20.11 -8.95 15.01
CA ASN A 185 -21.29 -9.72 15.38
C ASN A 185 -22.08 -10.18 14.14
N LEU A 186 -22.22 -9.33 13.12
CA LEU A 186 -22.85 -9.69 11.84
C LEU A 186 -22.12 -10.85 11.15
N TYR A 187 -20.79 -10.75 11.00
CA TYR A 187 -19.97 -11.81 10.40
C TYR A 187 -19.98 -13.09 11.22
N ALA A 188 -19.95 -13.01 12.55
CA ALA A 188 -20.03 -14.17 13.44
C ALA A 188 -21.37 -14.91 13.27
N ARG A 189 -22.50 -14.18 13.31
CA ARG A 189 -23.84 -14.76 13.09
C ARG A 189 -23.94 -15.40 11.73
N ARG A 190 -23.30 -14.82 10.72
CA ARG A 190 -23.31 -15.31 9.36
C ARG A 190 -22.49 -16.59 9.19
N ALA A 191 -21.32 -16.66 9.81
CA ALA A 191 -20.47 -17.84 9.77
C ALA A 191 -21.14 -19.07 10.42
N LEU A 192 -22.04 -18.85 11.38
CA LEU A 192 -22.82 -19.90 12.04
C LEU A 192 -24.05 -20.36 11.23
N ARG A 193 -24.52 -19.56 10.27
CA ARG A 193 -25.67 -19.92 9.42
C ARG A 193 -25.22 -20.83 8.29
N GLN A 194 -25.94 -21.93 8.10
CA GLN A 194 -25.88 -22.67 6.86
C GLN A 194 -26.65 -21.88 5.79
N GLY A 195 -25.98 -21.60 4.69
CA GLY A 195 -26.56 -20.95 3.51
C GLY A 195 -26.92 -21.98 2.44
N HIS A 196 -27.21 -21.47 1.25
CA HIS A 196 -27.37 -22.29 0.06
C HIS A 196 -26.00 -22.42 -0.64
N ALA A 197 -25.59 -23.65 -0.96
CA ALA A 197 -24.44 -23.91 -1.81
C ALA A 197 -24.95 -24.08 -3.25
N PHE A 198 -24.61 -23.12 -4.12
CA PHE A 198 -24.93 -23.25 -5.53
C PHE A 198 -24.09 -24.35 -6.18
N GLN A 199 -24.65 -25.02 -7.18
CA GLN A 199 -23.90 -25.99 -7.98
C GLN A 199 -23.07 -25.26 -9.02
N TYR A 200 -21.88 -25.79 -9.31
CA TYR A 200 -20.97 -25.21 -10.30
C TYR A 200 -20.54 -26.28 -11.30
N SER A 201 -20.82 -26.02 -12.58
CA SER A 201 -20.38 -26.82 -13.71
C SER A 201 -19.36 -26.01 -14.50
N ALA A 202 -18.10 -26.44 -14.48
CA ALA A 202 -17.02 -25.75 -15.20
C ALA A 202 -17.34 -25.62 -16.70
N ARG A 203 -17.89 -26.67 -17.29
CA ARG A 203 -18.24 -26.71 -18.72
C ARG A 203 -19.34 -25.69 -19.09
N ASP A 204 -20.41 -25.64 -18.32
CA ASP A 204 -21.53 -24.73 -18.61
C ASP A 204 -21.13 -23.28 -18.34
N TYR A 205 -20.31 -23.07 -17.31
CA TYR A 205 -19.72 -21.78 -17.02
C TYR A 205 -18.76 -21.30 -18.11
N GLU A 206 -17.87 -22.14 -18.61
CA GLU A 206 -16.95 -21.83 -19.72
C GLU A 206 -17.74 -21.42 -20.98
N THR A 207 -18.79 -22.19 -21.32
CA THR A 207 -19.67 -21.87 -22.46
C THR A 207 -20.34 -20.51 -22.31
N PHE A 208 -20.79 -20.15 -21.10
CA PHE A 208 -21.35 -18.83 -20.82
C PHE A 208 -20.26 -17.73 -20.85
N ALA A 209 -19.08 -18.00 -20.31
CA ALA A 209 -17.96 -17.06 -20.29
C ALA A 209 -17.47 -16.72 -21.71
N GLU A 210 -17.46 -17.67 -22.63
CA GLU A 210 -17.13 -17.46 -24.05
C GLU A 210 -18.08 -16.50 -24.77
N SER A 211 -19.28 -16.24 -24.22
CA SER A 211 -20.20 -15.24 -24.79
C SER A 211 -19.76 -13.79 -24.57
N PHE A 212 -18.79 -13.56 -23.66
CA PHE A 212 -18.22 -12.23 -23.42
C PHE A 212 -17.09 -11.96 -24.42
N GLY A 213 -17.17 -10.84 -25.13
CA GLY A 213 -16.23 -10.48 -26.21
C GLY A 213 -14.92 -9.85 -25.77
N PHE A 214 -14.53 -9.98 -24.50
CA PHE A 214 -13.35 -9.34 -23.91
C PHE A 214 -12.59 -10.32 -23.02
N GLU A 215 -11.27 -10.20 -22.99
CA GLU A 215 -10.41 -10.98 -22.09
C GLU A 215 -10.40 -10.34 -20.70
N GLU A 216 -10.51 -11.16 -19.64
CA GLU A 216 -10.56 -10.62 -18.29
C GLU A 216 -9.19 -10.13 -17.83
N THR A 217 -9.18 -8.99 -17.15
CA THR A 217 -7.97 -8.55 -16.43
C THR A 217 -7.68 -9.47 -15.23
N PRO A 218 -6.43 -9.54 -14.73
CA PRO A 218 -6.11 -10.35 -13.55
C PRO A 218 -6.96 -10.03 -12.31
N ASP A 219 -7.28 -8.76 -12.08
CA ASP A 219 -8.12 -8.33 -10.96
C ASP A 219 -9.59 -8.73 -11.16
N GLN A 220 -10.10 -8.64 -12.40
CA GLN A 220 -11.43 -9.08 -12.76
C GLN A 220 -11.57 -10.60 -12.60
N ALA A 221 -10.60 -11.38 -13.09
CA ALA A 221 -10.56 -12.83 -12.94
C ALA A 221 -10.50 -13.23 -11.44
N ALA A 222 -9.70 -12.53 -10.63
CA ALA A 222 -9.65 -12.75 -9.19
C ALA A 222 -11.00 -12.45 -8.51
N ALA A 223 -11.68 -11.37 -8.88
CA ALA A 223 -13.00 -11.02 -8.37
C ALA A 223 -14.04 -12.08 -8.72
N ILE A 224 -14.07 -12.54 -9.97
CA ILE A 224 -14.97 -13.58 -10.46
C ILE A 224 -14.76 -14.88 -9.68
N ASN A 225 -13.51 -15.35 -9.58
CA ASN A 225 -13.18 -16.58 -8.85
C ASN A 225 -13.57 -16.49 -7.36
N ALA A 226 -13.38 -15.34 -6.73
CA ALA A 226 -13.76 -15.13 -5.34
C ALA A 226 -15.29 -15.16 -5.15
N VAL A 227 -16.05 -14.58 -6.08
CA VAL A 227 -17.52 -14.63 -6.07
C VAL A 227 -18.02 -16.07 -6.23
N ILE A 228 -17.52 -16.81 -7.23
CA ILE A 228 -17.92 -18.21 -7.47
C ILE A 228 -17.55 -19.09 -6.26
N GLY A 229 -16.36 -18.89 -5.68
CA GLY A 229 -15.94 -19.60 -4.47
C GLY A 229 -16.87 -19.33 -3.28
N ASP A 230 -17.29 -18.09 -3.07
CA ASP A 230 -18.23 -17.75 -2.01
C ASP A 230 -19.61 -18.37 -2.26
N MET A 231 -20.13 -18.32 -3.50
CA MET A 231 -21.43 -18.88 -3.89
C MET A 231 -21.52 -20.41 -3.74
N THR A 232 -20.41 -21.12 -3.94
CA THR A 232 -20.35 -22.59 -3.83
C THR A 232 -20.02 -23.07 -2.41
N SER A 233 -19.67 -22.18 -1.49
CA SER A 233 -19.18 -22.52 -0.14
C SER A 233 -20.25 -23.05 0.84
N GLY A 234 -21.53 -22.89 0.52
CA GLY A 234 -22.65 -23.20 1.43
C GLY A 234 -22.78 -22.23 2.61
N LYS A 235 -22.00 -21.13 2.63
CA LYS A 235 -22.18 -20.00 3.54
C LYS A 235 -22.79 -18.84 2.78
N PRO A 236 -23.64 -18.01 3.40
CA PRO A 236 -24.14 -16.81 2.74
C PRO A 236 -22.96 -15.91 2.30
N MET A 237 -22.97 -15.38 1.06
CA MET A 237 -21.95 -14.49 0.46
C MET A 237 -22.28 -12.99 0.60
N ASP A 238 -21.34 -12.15 1.04
CA ASP A 238 -21.48 -10.68 1.29
C ASP A 238 -20.14 -10.10 0.91
N ARG A 239 -20.01 -9.89 -0.39
CA ARG A 239 -18.80 -9.43 -1.03
C ARG A 239 -19.11 -8.14 -1.73
N LEU A 240 -18.30 -7.13 -1.45
CA LEU A 240 -18.31 -5.87 -2.18
C LEU A 240 -17.24 -5.92 -3.27
N ILE A 241 -17.64 -5.63 -4.51
CA ILE A 241 -16.71 -5.46 -5.63
C ILE A 241 -16.58 -3.96 -5.92
N CYS A 242 -15.39 -3.43 -5.71
CA CYS A 242 -15.04 -2.05 -6.03
C CYS A 242 -14.22 -2.02 -7.32
N GLY A 243 -14.45 -1.03 -8.17
CA GLY A 243 -13.68 -0.81 -9.39
C GLY A 243 -14.23 0.38 -10.17
N ASP A 244 -13.41 0.98 -11.03
CA ASP A 244 -13.80 2.17 -11.79
C ASP A 244 -14.81 1.86 -12.89
N VAL A 245 -15.39 2.91 -13.47
CA VAL A 245 -16.32 2.78 -14.61
C VAL A 245 -15.61 2.06 -15.76
N GLY A 246 -16.22 1.01 -16.31
CA GLY A 246 -15.64 0.21 -17.40
C GLY A 246 -14.80 -1.00 -16.98
N PHE A 247 -14.50 -1.21 -15.70
CA PHE A 247 -13.67 -2.33 -15.21
C PHE A 247 -14.43 -3.68 -15.06
N GLY A 248 -15.43 -3.93 -15.90
CA GLY A 248 -16.06 -5.27 -15.96
C GLY A 248 -16.93 -5.69 -14.76
N LYS A 249 -17.29 -4.78 -13.83
CA LYS A 249 -18.16 -5.09 -12.68
C LYS A 249 -19.49 -5.76 -13.07
N THR A 250 -20.08 -5.31 -14.18
CA THR A 250 -21.33 -5.88 -14.71
C THR A 250 -21.16 -7.34 -15.09
N GLU A 251 -20.04 -7.70 -15.69
CA GLU A 251 -19.74 -9.07 -16.07
C GLU A 251 -19.56 -9.99 -14.86
N VAL A 252 -18.90 -9.51 -13.79
CA VAL A 252 -18.81 -10.24 -12.52
C VAL A 252 -20.20 -10.57 -11.97
N ALA A 253 -21.13 -9.60 -12.03
CA ALA A 253 -22.51 -9.80 -11.57
C ALA A 253 -23.31 -10.75 -12.48
N LEU A 254 -23.15 -10.67 -13.81
CA LEU A 254 -23.82 -11.56 -14.76
C LEU A 254 -23.37 -13.01 -14.59
N ARG A 255 -22.07 -13.24 -14.38
CA ARG A 255 -21.51 -14.56 -14.11
C ARG A 255 -22.00 -15.13 -12.77
N ALA A 256 -22.12 -14.30 -11.74
CA ALA A 256 -22.75 -14.69 -10.49
C ALA A 256 -24.23 -15.07 -10.70
N ALA A 257 -24.98 -14.27 -11.45
CA ALA A 257 -26.38 -14.56 -11.75
C ALA A 257 -26.56 -15.87 -12.54
N PHE A 258 -25.66 -16.16 -13.48
CA PHE A 258 -25.66 -17.43 -14.20
C PHE A 258 -25.49 -18.63 -13.25
N VAL A 259 -24.50 -18.57 -12.34
CA VAL A 259 -24.29 -19.62 -11.32
C VAL A 259 -25.50 -19.77 -10.38
N ALA A 260 -26.28 -18.71 -10.17
CA ALA A 260 -27.47 -18.77 -9.33
C ALA A 260 -28.69 -19.44 -9.98
N VAL A 261 -28.75 -19.50 -11.32
CA VAL A 261 -29.90 -20.04 -12.07
C VAL A 261 -29.70 -21.52 -12.47
N MET A 262 -28.44 -21.94 -12.61
CA MET A 262 -28.03 -23.32 -12.89
C MET A 262 -28.30 -24.24 -11.70
#